data_AF-A0A7C3U773-F1
#
_entry.id   AF-A0A7C3U773-F1
#
_cell.length_a   1.000
_cell.length_b   1.000
_cell.length_c   1.000
_cell.angle_alpha   90.00
_cell.angle_beta   90.00
_cell.angle_gamma   90.00
#
_symmetry.space_group_name_H-M   'P 1'
#
loop_
_entity.id
_entity.type
_entity.pdbx_description
1 polymer ?
#
loop_
_entity_poly.entity_id
_entity_poly.type
_entity_poly.pdbx_seq_one_letter_code
_entity_poly.pdbx_strand_id
1 'polypeptide(L)'
;MRRLVAPVTAAILGLILILTPKILFPGLVEQPGPMMEGLKEVPIVTPAPTSTPRFKATGGESDFRQASPPFMIEFDTESSYGFEEISLAHGTYGVPLFVVKRGRSPSILVLVSSLSDSVLHLSLKGVEGIPEGVEVKVDPDSFLLQPYEQRRVELKLFVSTTASKSPVNPDSPTPSAEFLYLTFGGDGYSLGAGFLLKIV
;
A
#
# COMPACT_ATOMS: atom_id res chain seq x y z
N MET A 1 30.88 9.25 50.80
CA MET A 1 30.42 8.15 51.66
C MET A 1 29.21 7.48 51.00
N ARG A 2 29.22 6.14 51.00
CA ARG A 2 28.15 5.17 50.69
C ARG A 2 27.59 5.06 49.26
N ARG A 3 28.07 3.99 48.61
CA ARG A 3 27.40 3.21 47.56
C ARG A 3 26.09 2.62 48.09
N LEU A 4 25.10 2.43 47.22
CA LEU A 4 24.25 1.25 47.25
C LEU A 4 24.10 0.72 45.82
N VAL A 5 24.54 -0.52 45.64
CA VAL A 5 24.36 -1.37 44.46
C VAL A 5 23.47 -2.50 44.95
N ALA A 6 22.40 -2.84 44.23
CA ALA A 6 22.04 -4.23 43.94
C ALA A 6 20.84 -4.33 42.96
N PRO A 7 20.87 -5.30 42.03
CA PRO A 7 19.81 -5.66 41.10
C PRO A 7 18.95 -6.82 41.65
N VAL A 8 17.72 -7.02 41.15
CA VAL A 8 16.93 -8.25 41.34
C VAL A 8 16.14 -8.52 40.05
N THR A 9 16.59 -9.43 39.18
CA THR A 9 16.25 -10.86 39.07
C THR A 9 14.87 -11.13 38.47
N ALA A 10 14.88 -11.80 37.32
CA ALA A 10 13.73 -12.37 36.61
C ALA A 10 13.16 -13.61 37.32
N ALA A 11 11.85 -13.85 37.18
CA ALA A 11 11.27 -15.20 37.18
C ALA A 11 9.88 -15.22 36.52
N ILE A 12 9.69 -16.24 35.69
CA ILE A 12 8.53 -16.66 34.91
C ILE A 12 7.50 -17.38 35.80
N LEU A 13 6.20 -17.23 35.53
CA LEU A 13 5.10 -18.21 35.70
C LEU A 13 3.80 -17.47 35.29
N GLY A 14 3.00 -17.85 34.30
CA GLY A 14 2.44 -19.16 34.03
C GLY A 14 0.93 -19.08 34.26
N LEU A 15 0.13 -18.87 33.21
CA LEU A 15 -1.29 -19.27 33.23
C LEU A 15 -1.81 -19.47 31.80
N ILE A 16 -1.90 -20.75 31.42
CA ILE A 16 -2.75 -21.24 30.33
C ILE A 16 -4.16 -21.36 30.91
N LEU A 17 -5.15 -20.76 30.25
CA LEU A 17 -6.55 -21.15 30.41
C LEU A 17 -7.23 -21.18 29.04
N ILE A 18 -7.44 -22.40 28.59
CA ILE A 18 -8.23 -22.82 27.43
C ILE A 18 -9.69 -22.59 27.78
N LEU A 19 -10.48 -21.95 26.90
CA LEU A 19 -11.93 -22.17 26.81
C LEU A 19 -12.48 -21.62 25.48
N THR A 20 -12.60 -22.53 24.51
CA THR A 20 -13.49 -22.39 23.35
C THR A 20 -14.95 -22.46 23.79
N PRO A 21 -15.86 -21.78 23.06
CA PRO A 21 -17.14 -22.38 22.77
C PRO A 21 -17.36 -22.50 21.25
N LYS A 22 -17.57 -23.76 20.82
CA LYS A 22 -18.20 -24.14 19.56
C LYS A 22 -19.55 -23.42 19.45
N ILE A 23 -19.75 -22.62 18.40
CA ILE A 23 -21.08 -22.17 18.02
C ILE A 23 -21.69 -23.25 17.12
N LEU A 24 -22.79 -23.79 17.63
CA LEU A 24 -23.67 -24.81 17.07
C LEU A 24 -24.43 -24.22 15.87
N PHE A 25 -24.24 -24.76 14.67
CA PHE A 25 -25.18 -24.54 13.57
C PHE A 25 -26.36 -25.49 13.77
N PRO A 26 -27.60 -25.02 13.98
CA PRO A 26 -28.77 -25.88 13.80
C PRO A 26 -28.96 -26.14 12.30
N GLY A 27 -29.19 -27.41 11.99
CA GLY A 27 -29.26 -27.94 10.63
C GLY A 27 -30.48 -27.53 9.81
N LEU A 28 -30.25 -27.54 8.50
CA LEU A 28 -30.94 -28.35 7.48
C LEU A 28 -32.45 -28.56 7.62
N VAL A 29 -33.21 -27.96 6.70
CA VAL A 29 -34.44 -28.56 6.16
C VAL A 29 -34.37 -28.44 4.64
N GLU A 30 -33.97 -29.53 3.97
CA GLU A 30 -34.42 -29.81 2.62
C GLU A 30 -35.88 -30.28 2.69
N GLN A 31 -36.73 -29.77 1.80
CA GLN A 31 -38.02 -30.39 1.52
C GLN A 31 -38.27 -30.39 0.00
N PRO A 32 -38.74 -31.51 -0.59
CA PRO A 32 -38.83 -31.70 -2.04
C PRO A 32 -40.19 -31.33 -2.66
N GLY A 33 -40.15 -30.83 -3.91
CA GLY A 33 -41.21 -30.88 -4.94
C GLY A 33 -42.28 -29.76 -4.92
N PRO A 34 -42.97 -29.45 -6.05
CA PRO A 34 -43.17 -30.26 -7.25
C PRO A 34 -42.76 -29.59 -8.60
N MET A 35 -42.60 -30.42 -9.64
CA MET A 35 -42.55 -29.99 -11.05
C MET A 35 -43.83 -29.25 -11.45
N MET A 36 -43.70 -28.19 -12.25
CA MET A 36 -44.75 -27.69 -13.15
C MET A 36 -44.09 -27.08 -14.39
N GLU A 37 -44.43 -27.64 -15.55
CA GLU A 37 -44.11 -27.14 -16.88
C GLU A 37 -44.80 -25.79 -17.18
N GLY A 38 -44.10 -24.93 -17.91
CA GLY A 38 -44.62 -24.19 -19.06
C GLY A 38 -45.60 -23.03 -18.84
N LEU A 39 -45.09 -21.79 -18.80
CA LEU A 39 -45.80 -20.62 -19.34
C LEU A 39 -44.81 -19.66 -20.02
N LYS A 40 -45.10 -19.32 -21.29
CA LYS A 40 -44.34 -18.41 -22.17
C LYS A 40 -44.31 -16.99 -21.61
N GLU A 41 -43.11 -16.41 -21.47
CA GLU A 41 -42.93 -14.99 -21.15
C GLU A 41 -43.17 -14.09 -22.38
N VAL A 42 -43.89 -12.99 -22.14
CA VAL A 42 -44.17 -11.89 -23.09
C VAL A 42 -43.05 -10.84 -22.96
N PRO A 43 -42.53 -10.24 -24.05
CA PRO A 43 -41.36 -9.38 -23.95
C PRO A 43 -41.69 -7.98 -23.40
N ILE A 44 -41.00 -7.58 -22.33
CA ILE A 44 -40.97 -6.22 -21.79
C ILE A 44 -39.94 -5.41 -22.57
N VAL A 45 -40.38 -4.36 -23.25
CA VAL A 45 -39.49 -3.38 -23.93
C VAL A 45 -38.92 -2.44 -22.87
N THR A 46 -37.62 -2.53 -22.62
CA THR A 46 -36.86 -1.59 -21.78
C THR A 46 -36.19 -0.53 -22.66
N PRO A 47 -36.27 0.78 -22.36
CA PRO A 47 -35.63 1.81 -23.18
C PRO A 47 -34.10 1.77 -23.05
N ALA A 48 -33.42 2.02 -24.17
CA ALA A 48 -31.98 1.84 -24.33
C ALA A 48 -31.13 2.85 -23.52
N PRO A 49 -30.02 2.42 -22.89
CA PRO A 49 -29.01 3.34 -22.40
C PRO A 49 -28.12 3.86 -23.55
N THR A 50 -27.91 5.17 -23.53
CA THR A 50 -27.11 5.99 -24.43
C THR A 50 -25.74 5.40 -24.76
N SER A 51 -25.40 5.43 -26.06
CA SER A 51 -24.16 4.94 -26.65
C SER A 51 -22.91 5.67 -26.17
N THR A 52 -21.94 4.91 -25.66
CA THR A 52 -20.50 5.25 -25.69
C THR A 52 -19.78 4.31 -26.67
N PRO A 53 -18.71 4.76 -27.36
CA PRO A 53 -18.23 4.13 -28.59
C PRO A 53 -17.57 2.76 -28.30
N ARG A 54 -18.03 1.72 -29.00
CA ARG A 54 -17.40 0.39 -29.05
C ARG A 54 -16.23 0.42 -30.03
N PHE A 55 -15.00 0.28 -29.53
CA PHE A 55 -13.92 -0.23 -30.37
C PHE A 55 -14.12 -1.74 -30.56
N LYS A 56 -14.30 -2.17 -31.81
CA LYS A 56 -14.31 -3.59 -32.19
C LYS A 56 -12.88 -4.13 -32.06
N ALA A 57 -12.63 -5.00 -31.09
CA ALA A 57 -11.51 -5.92 -31.15
C ALA A 57 -11.96 -7.17 -31.90
N THR A 58 -11.35 -7.42 -33.05
CA THR A 58 -11.54 -8.61 -33.87
C THR A 58 -10.85 -9.80 -33.20
N GLY A 59 -11.60 -10.88 -32.93
CA GLY A 59 -11.11 -12.26 -32.85
C GLY A 59 -10.02 -12.57 -31.81
N GLY A 60 -10.43 -13.14 -30.68
CA GLY A 60 -9.55 -13.75 -29.70
C GLY A 60 -10.22 -13.76 -28.33
N GLU A 61 -10.94 -14.84 -28.04
CA GLU A 61 -11.43 -15.18 -26.71
C GLU A 61 -10.24 -15.10 -25.74
N SER A 62 -10.20 -14.03 -24.97
CA SER A 62 -9.17 -13.81 -23.98
C SER A 62 -9.90 -13.58 -22.68
N ASP A 63 -9.82 -14.60 -21.83
CA ASP A 63 -10.11 -14.53 -20.41
C ASP A 63 -9.12 -13.56 -19.74
N PHE A 64 -9.22 -12.26 -20.05
CA PHE A 64 -8.52 -11.22 -19.32
C PHE A 64 -9.26 -10.96 -18.00
N ARG A 65 -9.26 -11.95 -17.10
CA ARG A 65 -9.35 -11.64 -15.68
C ARG A 65 -8.05 -10.93 -15.35
N GLN A 66 -8.09 -9.60 -15.26
CA GLN A 66 -6.95 -8.81 -14.78
C GLN A 66 -6.62 -9.30 -13.37
N ALA A 67 -5.59 -10.14 -13.25
CA ALA A 67 -5.18 -10.69 -11.97
C ALA A 67 -4.75 -9.53 -11.06
N SER A 68 -5.33 -9.47 -9.86
CA SER A 68 -4.92 -8.50 -8.85
C SER A 68 -3.43 -8.66 -8.54
N PRO A 69 -2.68 -7.57 -8.30
CA PRO A 69 -1.27 -7.68 -7.92
C PRO A 69 -1.12 -8.56 -6.66
N PRO A 70 -0.08 -9.42 -6.58
CA PRO A 70 0.12 -10.32 -5.46
C PRO A 70 0.73 -9.64 -4.22
N PHE A 71 0.91 -8.32 -4.25
CA PHE A 71 1.42 -7.53 -3.14
C PHE A 71 0.88 -6.09 -3.18
N MET A 72 1.01 -5.37 -2.07
CA MET A 72 0.61 -3.97 -1.91
C MET A 72 1.76 -3.16 -1.30
N ILE A 73 1.80 -1.87 -1.60
CA ILE A 73 2.79 -0.91 -1.06
C ILE A 73 2.05 0.21 -0.35
N GLU A 74 2.44 0.50 0.88
CA GLU A 74 1.90 1.60 1.68
C GLU A 74 3.02 2.40 2.35
N PHE A 75 2.82 3.70 2.54
CA PHE A 75 3.74 4.54 3.31
C PHE A 75 3.28 4.59 4.77
N ASP A 76 4.13 4.15 5.69
CA ASP A 76 3.91 4.20 7.13
C ASP A 76 4.23 5.63 7.63
N THR A 77 3.27 6.54 7.43
CA THR A 77 3.42 7.97 7.77
C THR A 77 3.59 8.20 9.26
N GLU A 78 3.03 7.33 10.10
CA GLU A 78 3.10 7.42 11.55
C GLU A 78 4.48 7.02 12.10
N SER A 79 5.14 6.06 11.46
CA SER A 79 6.46 5.56 11.87
C SER A 79 7.62 6.19 11.09
N SER A 80 7.34 6.97 10.04
CA SER A 80 8.34 7.74 9.29
C SER A 80 8.88 8.91 10.12
N TYR A 81 10.14 9.31 9.90
CA TYR A 81 10.81 10.23 10.82
C TYR A 81 11.86 11.15 10.17
N GLY A 82 12.20 12.23 10.88
CA GLY A 82 13.19 13.23 10.44
C GLY A 82 12.62 14.37 9.58
N PHE A 83 11.31 14.35 9.32
CA PHE A 83 10.57 15.39 8.61
C PHE A 83 10.12 16.52 9.54
N GLU A 84 9.88 17.70 8.96
CA GLU A 84 9.26 18.83 9.66
C GLU A 84 7.76 18.61 9.86
N GLU A 85 7.12 18.02 8.85
CA GLU A 85 5.70 17.71 8.83
C GLU A 85 5.47 16.48 7.95
N ILE A 86 4.53 15.64 8.37
CA ILE A 86 3.97 14.57 7.56
C ILE A 86 2.46 14.73 7.59
N SER A 87 1.83 14.86 6.44
CA SER A 87 0.38 15.02 6.33
C SER A 87 -0.15 14.30 5.09
N LEU A 88 -1.45 14.07 5.02
CA LEU A 88 -2.09 13.60 3.78
C LEU A 88 -2.48 14.83 2.96
N ALA A 89 -1.95 14.97 1.74
CA ALA A 89 -2.21 16.15 0.95
C ALA A 89 -3.69 16.21 0.54
N HIS A 90 -4.41 17.22 1.04
CA HIS A 90 -5.80 17.48 0.68
C HIS A 90 -5.94 17.62 -0.85
N GLY A 91 -6.95 16.97 -1.43
CA GLY A 91 -7.19 17.00 -2.89
C GLY A 91 -6.36 16.02 -3.72
N THR A 92 -5.49 15.21 -3.11
CA THR A 92 -4.63 14.23 -3.82
C THR A 92 -4.98 12.77 -3.53
N TYR A 93 -6.25 12.47 -3.21
CA TYR A 93 -6.71 11.11 -2.90
C TYR A 93 -5.93 10.40 -1.79
N GLY A 94 -5.39 11.15 -0.82
CA GLY A 94 -4.66 10.58 0.32
C GLY A 94 -3.17 10.30 0.06
N VAL A 95 -2.57 10.89 -0.98
CA VAL A 95 -1.12 10.83 -1.17
C VAL A 95 -0.40 11.50 0.00
N PRO A 96 0.59 10.85 0.63
CA PRO A 96 1.31 11.43 1.75
C PRO A 96 2.24 12.56 1.26
N LEU A 97 2.25 13.65 2.02
CA LEU A 97 3.15 14.79 1.88
C LEU A 97 4.19 14.74 3.00
N PHE A 98 5.46 14.78 2.59
CA PHE A 98 6.60 14.85 3.47
C PHE A 98 7.30 16.20 3.31
N VAL A 99 7.38 16.97 4.39
CA VAL A 99 8.05 18.29 4.39
C VAL A 99 9.42 18.15 5.05
N VAL A 100 10.47 18.56 4.33
CA VAL A 100 11.87 18.40 4.77
C VAL A 100 12.66 19.68 4.59
N LYS A 101 13.51 20.02 5.57
CA LYS A 101 14.50 21.09 5.42
C LYS A 101 15.71 20.62 4.63
N ARG A 102 16.32 21.53 3.90
CA ARG A 102 17.65 21.31 3.29
C ARG A 102 18.70 20.89 4.33
N GLY A 103 19.65 20.05 3.91
CA GLY A 103 20.72 19.54 4.79
C GLY A 103 20.27 18.47 5.79
N ARG A 104 19.09 17.86 5.57
CA ARG A 104 18.55 16.80 6.43
C ARG A 104 18.54 15.47 5.67
N SER A 105 18.51 14.39 6.44
CA SER A 105 18.43 13.03 5.90
C SER A 105 17.32 12.24 6.59
N PRO A 106 16.05 12.50 6.25
CA PRO A 106 14.93 11.79 6.86
C PRO A 106 14.73 10.41 6.23
N SER A 107 13.91 9.58 6.90
CA SER A 107 13.55 8.25 6.42
C SER A 107 12.03 8.08 6.34
N ILE A 108 11.57 7.56 5.20
CA ILE A 108 10.20 7.11 5.01
C ILE A 108 10.18 5.59 5.19
N LEU A 109 9.30 5.10 6.05
CA LEU A 109 9.05 3.66 6.16
C LEU A 109 7.97 3.25 5.17
N VAL A 110 8.28 2.24 4.38
CA VAL A 110 7.41 1.67 3.36
C VAL A 110 7.04 0.26 3.79
N LEU A 111 5.75 -0.05 3.82
CA LEU A 111 5.21 -1.37 4.09
C LEU A 111 4.96 -2.06 2.76
N VAL A 112 5.52 -3.25 2.59
CA VAL A 112 5.27 -4.11 1.44
C VAL A 112 4.62 -5.39 1.96
N SER A 113 3.36 -5.60 1.59
CA SER A 113 2.53 -6.70 2.10
C SER A 113 2.23 -7.70 1.01
N SER A 114 2.48 -8.99 1.25
CA SER A 114 2.09 -10.06 0.35
C SER A 114 0.60 -10.31 0.45
N LEU A 115 -0.04 -10.45 -0.70
CA LEU A 115 -1.43 -10.87 -0.85
C LEU A 115 -1.53 -12.28 -1.46
N SER A 116 -0.38 -12.95 -1.60
CA SER A 116 -0.23 -14.25 -2.25
C SER A 116 -0.02 -15.37 -1.23
N ASP A 117 -0.40 -16.58 -1.62
CA ASP A 117 -0.09 -17.83 -0.91
C ASP A 117 1.32 -18.37 -1.22
N SER A 118 2.05 -17.67 -2.09
CA SER A 118 3.38 -18.05 -2.56
C SER A 118 4.45 -17.05 -2.09
N VAL A 119 5.70 -17.51 -2.01
CA VAL A 119 6.85 -16.64 -1.74
C VAL A 119 7.09 -15.73 -2.95
N LEU A 120 7.27 -14.43 -2.71
CA LEU A 120 7.55 -13.44 -3.75
C LEU A 120 8.99 -12.94 -3.66
N HIS A 121 9.64 -12.78 -4.81
CA HIS A 121 10.98 -12.22 -4.93
C HIS A 121 10.91 -10.78 -5.42
N LEU A 122 10.94 -9.83 -4.49
CA LEU A 122 10.78 -8.42 -4.82
C LEU A 122 12.11 -7.67 -4.84
N SER A 123 12.21 -6.71 -5.74
CA SER A 123 13.35 -5.80 -5.85
C SER A 123 12.87 -4.43 -6.28
N LEU A 124 13.55 -3.39 -5.82
CA LEU A 124 13.39 -2.04 -6.30
C LEU A 124 13.76 -2.01 -7.79
N LYS A 125 12.84 -1.50 -8.61
CA LYS A 125 13.08 -1.26 -10.04
C LYS A 125 13.51 0.16 -10.34
N GLY A 126 13.02 1.12 -9.55
CA GLY A 126 13.41 2.51 -9.72
C GLY A 126 12.69 3.46 -8.77
N VAL A 127 13.24 4.67 -8.72
CA VAL A 127 12.64 5.84 -8.09
C VAL A 127 12.64 6.96 -9.13
N GLU A 128 11.47 7.52 -9.40
CA GLU A 128 11.27 8.60 -10.35
C GLU A 128 10.88 9.90 -9.64
N GLY A 129 11.09 11.04 -10.30
CA GLY A 129 10.71 12.36 -9.76
C GLY A 129 11.65 12.90 -8.67
N ILE A 130 12.87 12.37 -8.56
CA ILE A 130 13.84 12.83 -7.55
C ILE A 130 14.23 14.31 -7.84
N PRO A 131 14.01 15.24 -6.89
CA PRO A 131 14.37 16.64 -7.09
C PRO A 131 15.89 16.86 -7.13
N GLU A 132 16.32 17.93 -7.79
CA GLU A 132 17.74 18.29 -7.83
C GLU A 132 18.30 18.51 -6.41
N GLY A 133 19.45 17.87 -6.12
CA GLY A 133 20.10 17.93 -4.82
C GLY A 133 19.50 17.00 -3.77
N VAL A 134 18.62 16.06 -4.17
CA VAL A 134 18.15 14.97 -3.33
C VAL A 134 18.73 13.64 -3.84
N GLU A 135 19.24 12.82 -2.93
CA GLU A 135 19.55 11.42 -3.20
C GLU A 135 18.59 10.52 -2.43
N VAL A 136 18.35 9.33 -2.97
CA VAL A 136 17.42 8.36 -2.39
C VAL A 136 18.11 7.00 -2.30
N LYS A 137 18.02 6.36 -1.13
CA LYS A 137 18.49 4.98 -0.91
C LYS A 137 17.38 4.15 -0.29
N VAL A 138 17.28 2.90 -0.71
CA VAL A 138 16.27 1.95 -0.22
C VAL A 138 17.00 0.79 0.45
N ASP A 139 16.53 0.38 1.63
CA ASP A 139 17.12 -0.72 2.40
C ASP A 139 16.04 -1.55 3.12
N PRO A 140 15.94 -2.87 2.86
CA PRO A 140 16.60 -3.57 1.76
C PRO A 140 16.03 -3.17 0.40
N ASP A 141 16.87 -3.13 -0.64
CA ASP A 141 16.43 -2.88 -2.02
C ASP A 141 15.91 -4.14 -2.73
N SER A 142 16.18 -5.32 -2.18
CA SER A 142 15.72 -6.61 -2.68
C SER A 142 15.49 -7.60 -1.53
N PHE A 143 14.42 -8.37 -1.63
CA PHE A 143 14.00 -9.24 -0.54
C PHE A 143 12.99 -10.31 -0.94
N LEU A 144 12.94 -11.38 -0.14
CA LEU A 144 11.93 -12.42 -0.20
C LEU A 144 10.75 -12.07 0.70
N LEU A 145 9.53 -12.06 0.18
CA LEU A 145 8.32 -11.84 0.97
C LEU A 145 7.57 -13.17 1.11
N GLN A 146 7.43 -13.66 2.33
CA GLN A 146 6.69 -14.90 2.60
C GLN A 146 5.19 -14.70 2.34
N PRO A 147 4.43 -15.80 2.16
CA PRO A 147 2.98 -15.73 2.01
C PRO A 147 2.33 -14.90 3.12
N TYR A 148 1.53 -13.91 2.74
CA TYR A 148 0.83 -12.99 3.66
C TYR A 148 1.73 -12.25 4.68
N GLU A 149 3.05 -12.19 4.44
CA GLU A 149 3.98 -11.39 5.23
C GLU A 149 3.85 -9.91 4.90
N GLN A 150 4.00 -9.06 5.91
CA GLN A 150 4.28 -7.64 5.73
C GLN A 150 5.73 -7.35 6.11
N ARG A 151 6.46 -6.73 5.19
CA ARG A 151 7.85 -6.31 5.41
C ARG A 151 7.97 -4.78 5.40
N ARG A 152 8.82 -4.28 6.30
CA ARG A 152 9.25 -2.88 6.32
C ARG A 152 10.48 -2.69 5.46
N VAL A 153 10.44 -1.68 4.60
CA VAL A 153 11.55 -1.20 3.79
C VAL A 153 11.77 0.26 4.14
N GLU A 154 13.02 0.67 4.31
CA GLU A 154 13.38 2.05 4.64
C GLU A 154 13.84 2.80 3.39
N LEU A 155 13.16 3.90 3.08
CA LEU A 155 13.54 4.86 2.05
C LEU A 155 14.24 6.06 2.72
N LYS A 156 15.58 6.07 2.67
CA LYS A 156 16.41 7.16 3.19
C LYS A 156 16.56 8.25 2.13
N LEU A 157 16.19 9.48 2.48
CA LEU A 157 16.40 10.66 1.65
C LEU A 157 17.65 11.39 2.14
N PHE A 158 18.46 11.91 1.24
CA PHE A 158 19.60 12.79 1.55
C PHE A 158 19.40 14.11 0.83
N VAL A 159 18.99 15.15 1.56
CA VAL A 159 18.68 16.45 0.99
C VAL A 159 19.88 17.37 1.17
N SER A 160 20.52 17.76 0.08
CA SER A 160 21.64 18.70 0.09
C SER A 160 21.26 20.04 0.74
N THR A 161 22.23 20.71 1.34
CA THR A 161 22.08 22.10 1.81
C THR A 161 21.77 23.07 0.68
N THR A 162 22.14 22.72 -0.56
CA THR A 162 21.92 23.50 -1.79
C THR A 162 20.75 23.01 -2.63
N ALA A 163 19.97 22.02 -2.16
CA ALA A 163 18.82 21.52 -2.91
C ALA A 163 17.82 22.64 -3.24
N SER A 164 17.18 22.52 -4.40
CA SER A 164 16.16 23.47 -4.85
C SER A 164 14.94 23.39 -3.93
N LYS A 165 14.46 24.55 -3.45
CA LYS A 165 13.25 24.61 -2.64
C LYS A 165 12.02 24.43 -3.53
N SER A 166 11.00 23.78 -3.00
CA SER A 166 9.75 23.65 -3.73
C SER A 166 9.09 25.04 -3.94
N PRO A 167 8.62 25.36 -5.15
CA PRO A 167 8.20 26.72 -5.51
C PRO A 167 6.93 27.11 -4.78
N VAL A 168 6.84 28.25 -4.06
CA VAL A 168 5.58 28.59 -3.37
C VAL A 168 4.52 29.03 -4.38
N ASN A 169 3.41 28.30 -4.51
CA ASN A 169 2.25 28.73 -5.29
C ASN A 169 1.16 29.30 -4.34
N PRO A 170 0.92 30.63 -4.36
CA PRO A 170 -0.07 31.26 -3.48
C PRO A 170 -1.53 30.94 -3.87
N ASP A 171 -1.79 30.50 -5.11
CA ASP A 171 -3.15 30.36 -5.67
C ASP A 171 -3.64 28.91 -5.76
N SER A 172 -2.84 27.94 -5.29
CA SER A 172 -3.16 26.51 -5.37
C SER A 172 -3.40 25.90 -3.98
N PRO A 173 -4.51 25.14 -3.78
CA PRO A 173 -4.70 24.35 -2.57
C PRO A 173 -3.77 23.13 -2.54
N THR A 174 -3.27 22.68 -3.69
CA THR A 174 -2.28 21.61 -3.76
C THR A 174 -0.92 22.17 -3.33
N PRO A 175 -0.26 21.56 -2.33
CA PRO A 175 1.05 21.98 -1.90
C PRO A 175 2.01 21.89 -3.08
N SER A 176 2.80 22.94 -3.27
CA SER A 176 3.88 22.88 -4.22
C SER A 176 4.96 21.95 -3.69
N ALA A 177 4.90 20.73 -4.19
CA ALA A 177 5.73 19.61 -3.79
C ALA A 177 6.03 18.80 -5.04
N GLU A 178 7.19 18.16 -5.04
CA GLU A 178 7.60 17.28 -6.13
C GLU A 178 7.00 15.90 -5.88
N PHE A 179 6.46 15.26 -6.93
CA PHE A 179 5.89 13.92 -6.81
C PHE A 179 6.96 12.87 -7.12
N LEU A 180 7.28 12.05 -6.11
CA LEU A 180 8.22 10.94 -6.25
C LEU A 180 7.43 9.64 -6.37
N TYR A 181 7.90 8.74 -7.24
CA TYR A 181 7.26 7.46 -7.50
C TYR A 181 8.26 6.31 -7.32
N LEU A 182 7.94 5.38 -6.43
CA LEU A 182 8.74 4.21 -6.08
C LEU A 182 8.14 2.98 -6.74
N THR A 183 8.95 2.16 -7.44
CA THR A 183 8.45 0.94 -8.09
C THR A 183 9.19 -0.30 -7.59
N PHE A 184 8.45 -1.27 -7.03
CA PHE A 184 8.94 -2.62 -6.76
C PHE A 184 8.45 -3.59 -7.83
N GLY A 185 9.27 -4.56 -8.19
CA GLY A 185 8.89 -5.61 -9.13
C GLY A 185 9.57 -6.94 -8.85
N GLY A 186 8.91 -8.00 -9.30
CA GLY A 186 9.24 -9.39 -9.00
C GLY A 186 8.20 -10.35 -9.58
N ASP A 187 8.63 -11.53 -9.99
CA ASP A 187 7.76 -12.65 -10.41
C ASP A 187 6.69 -12.28 -11.46
N GLY A 188 7.06 -11.41 -12.40
CA GLY A 188 6.18 -10.96 -13.48
C GLY A 188 5.26 -9.79 -13.12
N TYR A 189 5.33 -9.27 -11.89
CA TYR A 189 4.58 -8.12 -11.42
C TYR A 189 5.47 -6.91 -11.17
N SER A 190 4.87 -5.72 -11.31
CA SER A 190 5.49 -4.44 -10.95
C SER A 190 4.40 -3.53 -10.40
N LEU A 191 4.63 -2.98 -9.21
CA LEU A 191 3.72 -2.06 -8.55
C LEU A 191 4.51 -0.86 -8.05
N GLY A 192 3.94 0.32 -8.20
CA GLY A 192 4.52 1.52 -7.66
C GLY A 192 3.56 2.32 -6.78
N ALA A 193 4.16 3.10 -5.89
CA ALA A 193 3.47 4.00 -4.96
C ALA A 193 4.19 5.34 -4.95
N GLY A 194 3.43 6.42 -4.86
CA GLY A 194 3.97 7.77 -4.91
C GLY A 194 3.67 8.60 -3.67
N PHE A 195 4.53 9.57 -3.41
CA PHE A 195 4.41 10.54 -2.33
C PHE A 195 4.84 11.93 -2.81
N LEU A 196 4.42 12.95 -2.09
CA LEU A 196 4.83 14.33 -2.33
C LEU A 196 5.98 14.70 -1.39
N LEU A 197 7.03 15.32 -1.94
CA LEU A 197 8.15 15.85 -1.19
C LEU A 197 8.22 17.37 -1.32
N LYS A 198 8.13 18.07 -0.18
CA LYS A 198 8.29 19.52 -0.12
C LYS A 198 9.59 19.89 0.58
N ILE A 199 10.47 20.59 -0.14
CA ILE A 199 11.77 21.02 0.37
C ILE A 199 11.69 22.50 0.79
N VAL A 200 11.98 22.79 2.06
CA VAL A 200 11.91 24.13 2.67
C VAL A 200 13.25 24.70 3.12
#